data_AF-Q0FVE7-F1
#
_entry.id   AF-Q0FVE7-F1
#
_cell.length_a   1.000
_cell.length_b   1.000
_cell.length_c   1.000
_cell.angle_alpha   90.00
_cell.angle_beta   90.00
_cell.angle_gamma   90.00
#
_symmetry.space_group_name_H-M   'P 1'
#
loop_
_entity.id
_entity.type
_entity.pdbx_description
1 polymer ?
#
loop_
_entity_poly.entity_id
_entity_poly.type
_entity_poly.pdbx_seq_one_letter_code
_entity_poly.pdbx_strand_id
1 'polypeptide(L)' 'MALEASFLTEMLRSAGLGKSRDTFGGGVGEDQFASMLAREHAQALTEAGGIGLAESIFQALVRHTDD' A
#
# COMPACT_ATOMS: atom_id res chain seq x y z
N MET A 1 1.39 12.04 3.44
CA MET A 1 0.73 11.14 2.48
C MET A 1 1.67 10.07 1.88
N ALA A 2 2.84 10.42 1.32
CA ALA A 2 3.69 9.43 0.64
C ALA A 2 4.07 8.19 1.48
N LEU A 3 4.40 8.37 2.78
CA LEU A 3 4.70 7.26 3.68
C LEU A 3 3.52 6.29 3.84
N GLU A 4 2.33 6.83 4.08
CA GLU A 4 1.10 6.05 4.27
C GLU A 4 0.70 5.34 2.97
N ALA A 5 0.82 6.01 1.82
CA ALA A 5 0.58 5.39 0.52
C ALA A 5 1.54 4.21 0.25
N SER A 6 2.83 4.36 0.56
CA SER A 6 3.79 3.27 0.43
C SER A 6 3.46 2.10 1.35
N PHE A 7 3.10 2.39 2.61
CA PHE A 7 2.69 1.35 3.56
C PHE A 7 1.42 0.63 3.10
N LEU A 8 0.39 1.37 2.69
CA LEU A 8 -0.86 0.81 2.17
C LEU A 8 -0.62 -0.02 0.91
N THR A 9 0.31 0.38 0.04
CA THR A 9 0.69 -0.42 -1.14
C THR A 9 1.20 -1.80 -0.74
N GLU A 10 2.07 -1.89 0.28
CA GLU A 10 2.53 -3.18 0.82
C GLU A 10 1.37 -3.99 1.41
N MET A 11 0.53 -3.36 2.23
CA MET A 11 -0.60 -4.05 2.86
C MET A 11 -1.61 -4.60 1.85
N LEU A 12 -1.93 -3.83 0.81
CA LEU A 12 -2.82 -4.27 -0.26
C LEU A 12 -2.24 -5.46 -1.02
N ARG A 13 -0.94 -5.41 -1.36
CA ARG A 13 -0.24 -6.55 -1.96
C ARG A 13 -0.25 -7.78 -1.05
N SER A 14 0.03 -7.62 0.25
CA SER A 14 0.00 -8.71 1.22
C SER A 14 -1.40 -9.31 1.37
N ALA A 15 -2.44 -8.48 1.32
CA ALA A 15 -3.84 -8.91 1.31
C ALA A 15 -4.25 -9.64 0.02
N GLY A 16 -3.38 -9.67 -1.00
CA GLY A 16 -3.62 -10.35 -2.26
C GLY A 16 -4.25 -9.49 -3.34
N LEU A 17 -4.35 -8.17 -3.14
CA LEU A 17 -4.78 -7.27 -4.20
C LEU A 17 -3.79 -7.31 -5.36
N GLY A 18 -4.31 -7.50 -6.57
CA GLY A 18 -3.51 -7.61 -7.78
C GLY A 18 -2.89 -8.99 -8.02
N LYS A 19 -3.15 -10.00 -7.19
CA LYS A 19 -2.76 -11.38 -7.53
C LYS A 19 -3.55 -11.84 -8.74
N SER A 20 -2.84 -12.16 -9.82
CA SER A 20 -3.45 -12.74 -11.03
C SER A 20 -4.14 -14.05 -10.69
N ARG A 21 -5.25 -14.32 -11.40
CA ARG A 21 -5.98 -15.57 -11.24
C ARG A 21 -5.22 -16.72 -11.91
N ASP A 22 -5.14 -17.86 -11.24
CA ASP A 22 -4.46 -19.07 -11.75
C ASP A 22 -5.09 -19.63 -13.04
N THR A 23 -6.40 -19.42 -13.26
CA THR A 23 -7.11 -19.87 -14.47
C THR A 23 -7.94 -18.73 -15.02
N PHE A 24 -7.85 -18.50 -16.34
CA PHE A 24 -8.46 -17.36 -17.05
C PHE A 24 -7.94 -15.98 -16.60
N GLY A 25 -6.70 -15.89 -16.10
CA GLY A 25 -6.00 -14.62 -15.84
C GLY A 25 -5.29 -14.06 -17.07
N GLY A 26 -4.83 -12.82 -16.98
CA GLY A 26 -4.02 -12.12 -17.99
C GLY A 26 -2.52 -12.47 -17.98
N GLY A 27 -2.12 -13.41 -17.11
CA GLY A 27 -0.76 -13.96 -17.05
C GLY A 27 0.30 -12.93 -16.69
N VAL A 28 1.52 -13.12 -17.19
CA VAL A 28 2.69 -12.25 -16.88
C VAL A 28 2.40 -10.77 -17.18
N GLY A 29 1.57 -10.47 -18.18
CA GLY A 29 1.16 -9.09 -18.47
C GLY A 29 0.40 -8.47 -17.30
N GLU A 30 -0.63 -9.15 -16.80
CA GLU A 30 -1.44 -8.70 -15.66
C GLU A 30 -0.59 -8.49 -14.40
N ASP A 31 0.34 -9.41 -14.12
CA ASP A 31 1.24 -9.32 -12.95
C ASP A 31 2.08 -8.03 -12.94
N GLN A 32 2.50 -7.53 -14.11
CA GLN A 32 3.25 -6.27 -14.18
C GLN A 32 2.37 -5.06 -13.83
N PHE A 33 1.08 -5.09 -14.19
CA PHE A 33 0.14 -4.01 -13.89
C PHE A 33 -0.42 -4.06 -12.47
N ALA A 34 -0.46 -5.24 -11.86
CA ALA A 34 -0.93 -5.44 -10.49
C ALA A 34 -0.23 -4.52 -9.48
N SER A 35 1.10 -4.41 -9.58
CA SER A 35 1.90 -3.57 -8.69
C SER A 35 1.55 -2.09 -8.82
N MET A 36 1.31 -1.62 -10.04
CA MET A 36 0.92 -0.24 -10.32
C MET A 36 -0.50 0.06 -9.82
N LEU A 37 -1.43 -0.86 -10.05
CA LEU A 37 -2.82 -0.71 -9.58
C LEU A 37 -2.90 -0.67 -8.05
N ALA A 38 -2.13 -1.52 -7.36
CA ALA A 38 -2.05 -1.48 -5.89
C ALA A 38 -1.53 -0.12 -5.38
N ARG A 39 -0.53 0.47 -6.07
CA ARG A 39 0.00 1.79 -5.74
C ARG A 39 -1.02 2.90 -5.95
N GLU A 40 -1.77 2.87 -7.06
CA GLU A 40 -2.82 3.85 -7.35
C GLU A 40 -3.96 3.77 -6.33
N HIS A 41 -4.41 2.57 -5.97
CA HIS A 41 -5.40 2.40 -4.90
C HIS A 41 -4.91 2.96 -3.57
N ALA A 42 -3.66 2.68 -3.20
CA ALA A 42 -3.07 3.21 -1.97
C ALA A 42 -2.99 4.75 -1.97
N GLN A 43 -2.66 5.36 -3.12
CA GLN A 43 -2.69 6.81 -3.27
C GLN A 43 -4.10 7.37 -3.12
N ALA A 44 -5.08 6.81 -3.83
CA ALA A 44 -6.46 7.26 -3.75
C ALA A 44 -7.03 7.15 -2.32
N LEU A 45 -6.73 6.06 -1.60
CA LEU A 45 -7.12 5.87 -0.20
C LEU A 45 -6.50 6.92 0.72
N THR A 46 -5.22 7.22 0.48
CA THR A 46 -4.50 8.24 1.24
C THR A 46 -5.11 9.61 0.96
N GLU A 47 -5.34 9.98 -0.29
CA GLU A 47 -5.95 11.24 -0.70
C GLU A 47 -7.39 11.42 -0.18
N ALA A 48 -8.15 10.35 -0.05
CA ALA A 48 -9.50 10.35 0.51
C ALA A 48 -9.55 10.56 2.03
N GLY A 49 -8.40 10.70 2.71
CA GLY A 49 -8.29 10.97 4.14
C GLY A 49 -7.33 10.03 4.88
N GLY A 50 -6.84 8.98 4.24
CA GLY A 50 -5.90 8.04 4.84
C GLY A 50 -6.47 7.29 6.04
N ILE A 51 -5.61 6.67 6.83
CA ILE A 51 -5.99 5.94 8.05
C ILE A 51 -5.24 6.43 9.31
N GLY A 52 -4.46 7.50 9.19
CA GLY A 52 -3.75 8.13 10.32
C GLY A 52 -2.47 7.40 10.74
N LEU A 53 -1.95 6.47 9.91
CA LEU A 53 -0.76 5.71 10.26
C LEU A 53 0.52 6.54 10.22
N ALA A 54 0.62 7.51 9.32
CA ALA A 54 1.81 8.34 9.21
C ALA A 54 2.11 9.10 10.52
N GLU A 55 1.08 9.63 11.16
CA GLU A 55 1.20 10.31 12.45
C GLU A 55 1.55 9.34 13.57
N SER A 56 0.89 8.17 13.61
CA SER A 56 1.16 7.14 14.61
C SER A 56 2.61 6.64 14.56
N ILE A 57 3.14 6.42 13.35
CA ILE A 57 4.54 6.00 13.13
C ILE A 57 5.50 7.13 13.50
N PHE A 58 5.20 8.38 13.13
CA PHE A 58 6.01 9.54 13.49
C PHE A 58 6.15 9.66 15.01
N GLN A 59 5.04 9.58 15.76
CA GLN A 59 5.06 9.66 17.21
C GLN A 59 5.83 8.49 17.85
N ALA A 60 5.73 7.29 17.29
CA ALA A 60 6.50 6.13 17.76
C ALA A 60 8.01 6.32 17.57
N LEU A 61 8.44 6.87 16.43
CA LEU A 61 9.84 7.16 16.15
C LEU A 61 10.39 8.25 17.07
N VAL A 62 9.63 9.33 17.30
CA VAL A 62 10.01 10.39 18.24
C VAL A 62 10.20 9.82 19.65
N ARG A 63 9.24 9.04 20.15
CA ARG A 63 9.32 8.42 21.48
C ARG A 63 10.54 7.51 21.64
N HIS A 64 10.87 6.70 20.63
CA HIS A 64 12.06 5.85 20.67
C HIS A 64 13.37 6.66 20.65
N THR A 65 13.37 7.88 20.09
CA THR A 65 14.59 8.70 20.03
C THR A 65 14.86 9.42 21.35
N ASP A 66 13.83 9.57 22.20
CA ASP A 66 13.92 10.18 23.53
C ASP A 66 14.31 9.17 24.65
N ASP A 67 14.35 7.86 24.33
CA ASP A 67 14.89 6.77 25.18
C ASP A 67 16.37 6.49 24.88
#